data_AF-A0A661QEQ3-F1
#
_entry.id   AF-A0A661QEQ3-F1
#
_cell.length_a   1.000
_cell.length_b   1.000
_cell.length_c   1.000
_cell.angle_alpha   90.00
_cell.angle_beta   90.00
_cell.angle_gamma   90.00
#
_symmetry.space_group_name_H-M   'P 1'
#
loop_
_entity.id
_entity.type
_entity.pdbx_description
1 polymer ?
#
loop_
_entity_poly.entity_id
_entity_poly.type
_entity_poly.pdbx_seq_one_letter_code
_entity_poly.pdbx_strand_id
1 'polypeptide(L)'
;AASDEEEAAKILGEIEELARRSAVYLVDIKPQLPQKIDFYKEYKVEVEAEAEMESMIKFLHQLNTSSQLLRAEKLRLSLKEKNSSIVKASILVTKILIP
;
A
#
# COMPACT_ATOMS: atom_id res chain seq x y z
N ALA A 1 -17.55 4.65 -11.28
CA ALA A 1 -18.21 3.57 -12.06
C ALA A 1 -17.31 3.18 -13.22
N ALA A 2 -17.04 1.88 -13.41
CA ALA A 2 -16.06 1.27 -14.32
C ALA A 2 -14.62 1.81 -14.22
N SER A 3 -14.40 3.10 -14.48
CA SER A 3 -13.09 3.76 -14.36
C SER A 3 -12.53 3.71 -12.94
N ASP A 4 -13.38 3.87 -11.91
CA ASP A 4 -12.90 3.80 -10.52
C ASP A 4 -12.53 2.37 -10.09
N GLU A 5 -13.22 1.37 -10.64
CA GLU A 5 -12.93 -0.05 -10.38
C GLU A 5 -11.66 -0.48 -11.11
N GLU A 6 -11.49 -0.02 -12.36
CA GLU A 6 -10.25 -0.24 -13.12
C GLU A 6 -9.05 0.42 -12.43
N GLU A 7 -9.23 1.64 -11.92
CA GLU A 7 -8.17 2.34 -11.19
C GLU A 7 -7.84 1.65 -9.87
N ALA A 8 -8.85 1.20 -9.12
CA ALA A 8 -8.64 0.39 -7.92
C ALA A 8 -7.88 -0.91 -8.26
N ALA A 9 -8.25 -1.61 -9.34
CA ALA A 9 -7.56 -2.83 -9.76
C ALA A 9 -6.08 -2.58 -10.12
N LYS A 10 -5.77 -1.45 -10.78
CA LYS A 10 -4.38 -1.04 -11.06
C LYS A 10 -3.58 -0.79 -9.78
N ILE A 11 -4.17 -0.09 -8.82
CA ILE A 11 -3.54 0.18 -7.53
C ILE A 11 -3.25 -1.13 -6.78
N LEU A 12 -4.24 -2.01 -6.70
CA LEU A 12 -4.11 -3.30 -6.03
C LEU A 12 -3.03 -4.18 -6.69
N GLY A 13 -3.05 -4.29 -8.02
CA GLY A 13 -2.05 -5.05 -8.77
C GLY A 13 -0.62 -4.50 -8.59
N GLU A 14 -0.46 -3.18 -8.52
CA GLU A 14 0.84 -2.56 -8.21
C GLU A 14 1.29 -2.90 -6.79
N ILE A 15 0.42 -2.79 -5.78
CA ILE A 15 0.75 -3.14 -4.39
C ILE A 15 1.20 -4.60 -4.28
N GLU A 16 0.46 -5.53 -4.91
CA GLU A 16 0.79 -6.96 -4.92
C GLU A 16 2.15 -7.24 -5.58
N GLU A 17 2.42 -6.61 -6.73
CA GLU A 17 3.67 -6.79 -7.45
C GLU A 17 4.86 -6.23 -6.67
N LEU A 18 4.71 -5.06 -6.04
CA LEU A 18 5.75 -4.46 -5.21
C LEU A 18 6.04 -5.29 -3.95
N ALA A 19 4.99 -5.84 -3.32
CA ALA A 19 5.14 -6.73 -2.17
C ALA A 19 5.91 -7.99 -2.55
N ARG A 20 5.54 -8.62 -3.68
CA ARG A 20 6.22 -9.80 -4.23
C ARG A 20 7.71 -9.52 -4.51
N ARG A 21 8.03 -8.40 -5.16
CA ARG A 21 9.43 -7.98 -5.46
C ARG A 21 10.26 -7.66 -4.22
N SER A 22 9.59 -7.33 -3.12
CA SER A 22 10.22 -6.98 -1.85
C SER A 22 10.18 -8.09 -0.82
N ALA A 23 9.70 -9.29 -1.18
CA ALA A 23 9.53 -10.41 -0.25
C ALA A 23 8.69 -10.04 0.99
N VAL A 24 7.60 -9.30 0.75
CA VAL A 24 6.62 -8.92 1.78
C VAL A 24 5.37 -9.79 1.63
N TYR A 25 4.92 -10.36 2.73
CA TYR A 25 3.66 -11.09 2.79
C TYR A 25 2.52 -10.14 3.10
N LEU A 26 1.55 -10.01 2.19
CA LEU A 26 0.33 -9.23 2.42
C LEU A 26 -0.65 -10.08 3.22
N VAL A 27 -0.98 -9.62 4.42
CA VAL A 27 -1.94 -10.26 5.33
C VAL A 27 -3.36 -9.88 4.96
N ASP A 28 -3.58 -8.61 4.66
CA ASP A 28 -4.90 -8.06 4.33
C ASP A 28 -4.74 -6.81 3.46
N ILE A 29 -5.70 -6.61 2.54
CA ILE A 29 -5.73 -5.45 1.65
C ILE A 29 -7.19 -4.98 1.55
N LYS A 30 -7.45 -3.76 2.00
CA LYS A 30 -8.80 -3.19 2.07
C LYS A 30 -8.86 -1.88 1.29
N PRO A 31 -9.30 -1.91 0.02
CA PRO A 31 -9.58 -0.68 -0.71
C PRO A 31 -10.76 0.06 -0.06
N GLN A 32 -10.64 1.37 0.08
CA GLN A 32 -11.73 2.24 0.50
C GLN A 32 -12.44 2.83 -0.72
N LEU A 33 -13.67 3.32 -0.52
CA LEU A 33 -14.38 4.06 -1.56
C LEU A 33 -13.58 5.33 -1.94
N PRO A 34 -13.32 5.57 -3.24
CA PRO A 34 -12.62 6.75 -3.69
C PRO A 34 -13.35 8.02 -3.25
N GLN A 35 -12.61 9.01 -2.77
CA GLN A 35 -13.16 10.27 -2.30
C GLN A 35 -12.86 11.35 -3.33
N LYS A 36 -13.90 12.07 -3.77
CA LYS A 36 -13.72 13.27 -4.59
C LYS A 36 -13.47 14.45 -3.65
N ILE A 37 -12.32 15.10 -3.79
CA ILE A 37 -11.93 16.27 -3.01
C ILE A 37 -11.62 17.38 -4.02
N ASP A 38 -12.47 18.42 -4.04
CA ASP A 38 -12.39 19.53 -4.98
C ASP A 38 -12.23 19.08 -6.45
N PHE A 39 -11.02 19.25 -6.99
CA PHE A 39 -10.65 18.97 -8.38
C PHE A 39 -9.91 17.64 -8.57
N TYR A 40 -9.70 16.85 -7.51
CA TYR A 40 -9.03 15.54 -7.61
C TYR A 40 -9.86 14.42 -6.97
N LYS A 41 -9.48 13.19 -7.29
CA LYS A 41 -9.94 11.98 -6.62
C LYS A 41 -8.80 11.37 -5.83
N GLU A 42 -9.11 10.97 -4.62
CA GLU A 42 -8.20 10.28 -3.72
C GLU A 42 -8.63 8.82 -3.56
N TYR A 43 -7.73 7.91 -3.86
CA TYR A 43 -7.89 6.47 -3.65
C TYR A 43 -7.09 6.09 -2.41
N LYS A 44 -7.69 5.30 -1.52
CA LYS A 44 -7.07 4.83 -0.28
C LYS A 44 -7.17 3.32 -0.20
N VAL A 45 -6.08 2.69 0.20
CA VAL A 45 -6.01 1.25 0.45
C VAL A 45 -5.31 1.04 1.79
N GLU A 46 -5.98 0.34 2.71
CA GLU A 46 -5.33 -0.14 3.93
C GLU A 46 -4.64 -1.48 3.64
N VAL A 47 -3.38 -1.58 4.02
CA VAL A 47 -2.55 -2.77 3.80
C VAL A 47 -1.99 -3.22 5.14
N GLU A 48 -2.26 -4.48 5.48
CA GLU A 48 -1.59 -5.17 6.58
C GLU A 48 -0.57 -6.14 5.99
N ALA A 49 0.66 -6.11 6.46
CA ALA A 49 1.76 -6.86 5.88
C ALA A 49 2.75 -7.37 6.93
N GLU A 50 3.44 -8.46 6.60
CA GLU A 50 4.48 -9.08 7.41
C GLU A 50 5.75 -9.30 6.59
N ALA A 51 6.90 -8.91 7.12
CA ALA A 51 8.19 -9.17 6.49
C ALA A 51 9.35 -9.01 7.48
N GLU A 52 10.56 -9.38 7.07
CA GLU A 52 11.76 -8.86 7.74
C GLU A 52 11.86 -7.34 7.56
N MET A 53 12.51 -6.65 8.49
CA MET A 53 12.62 -5.18 8.46
C MET A 53 13.21 -4.68 7.14
N GLU A 54 14.25 -5.31 6.62
CA GLU A 54 14.89 -4.91 5.35
C GLU A 54 13.91 -4.99 4.16
N SER A 55 13.20 -6.11 4.05
CA SER A 55 12.14 -6.32 3.06
C SER A 55 11.01 -5.29 3.17
N MET A 56 10.60 -4.96 4.40
CA MET A 56 9.57 -3.95 4.66
C MET A 56 10.02 -2.56 4.22
N ILE A 57 11.26 -2.17 4.53
CA ILE A 57 11.82 -0.87 4.11
C ILE A 57 11.94 -0.79 2.59
N LYS A 58 12.37 -1.89 1.93
CA LYS A 58 12.43 -1.97 0.48
C LYS A 58 11.05 -1.81 -0.16
N PHE A 59 10.02 -2.45 0.40
CA PHE A 59 8.65 -2.31 -0.04
C PHE A 59 8.14 -0.87 0.08
N LEU A 60 8.34 -0.24 1.25
CA LEU A 60 7.93 1.15 1.48
C LEU A 60 8.64 2.12 0.54
N HIS A 61 9.92 1.90 0.27
CA HIS A 61 10.66 2.69 -0.72
C HIS A 61 10.05 2.52 -2.11
N GLN A 62 9.88 1.28 -2.58
CA GLN A 62 9.31 1.00 -3.90
C GLN A 62 7.90 1.56 -4.07
N LEU A 63 7.07 1.46 -3.03
CA LEU A 63 5.72 2.02 -3.02
C LEU A 63 5.75 3.53 -3.23
N ASN A 64 6.60 4.24 -2.48
CA ASN A 64 6.75 5.69 -2.61
C ASN A 64 7.44 6.14 -3.91
N THR A 65 8.16 5.26 -4.60
CA THR A 65 8.82 5.55 -5.89
C THR A 65 8.10 4.91 -7.09
N SER A 66 6.92 4.32 -6.88
CA SER A 66 6.17 3.66 -7.95
C SER A 66 5.76 4.64 -9.04
N SER A 67 5.74 4.19 -10.30
CA SER A 67 5.19 4.94 -11.43
C SER A 67 3.68 5.21 -11.30
N GLN A 68 2.98 4.45 -10.44
CA GLN A 68 1.58 4.70 -10.10
C GLN A 68 1.39 5.85 -9.11
N LEU A 69 2.47 6.53 -8.68
CA LEU A 69 2.45 7.65 -7.74
C LEU A 69 1.79 7.30 -6.40
N LEU A 70 1.97 6.06 -5.95
CA LEU A 70 1.49 5.61 -4.64
C LEU A 70 2.31 6.27 -3.52
N ARG A 71 1.65 6.51 -2.38
CA ARG A 71 2.27 7.07 -1.17
C ARG A 71 1.88 6.27 0.06
N ALA A 72 2.81 6.04 0.96
CA ALA A 72 2.51 5.51 2.30
C ALA A 72 2.34 6.69 3.28
N GLU A 73 1.09 7.02 3.63
CA GLU A 73 0.79 8.19 4.46
C GLU A 73 0.72 7.90 5.96
N LYS A 74 0.26 6.71 6.33
CA LYS A 74 0.24 6.27 7.73
C LYS A 74 0.93 4.94 7.80
N LEU A 75 1.94 4.84 8.66
CA LEU A 75 2.70 3.63 8.88
C LEU A 75 2.75 3.34 10.37
N ARG A 76 2.32 2.15 10.76
CA ARG A 76 2.59 1.58 12.08
C ARG A 76 3.36 0.29 11.91
N LEU A 77 4.50 0.20 12.58
CA LEU A 77 5.33 -1.00 12.64
C LEU A 77 5.32 -1.56 14.05
N SER A 78 5.22 -2.87 14.15
CA SER A 78 5.38 -3.60 15.41
C SER A 78 6.10 -4.92 15.15
N LEU A 79 6.74 -5.48 16.17
CA LEU A 79 7.26 -6.85 16.06
C LEU A 79 6.07 -7.82 16.04
N LYS A 80 6.16 -8.85 15.19
CA LYS A 80 5.14 -9.92 15.15
C LYS A 80 4.99 -10.58 16.51
N GLU A 81 6.13 -10.86 17.16
CA GLU A 81 6.26 -11.44 18.49
C GLU A 81 7.51 -10.87 19.19
N LYS A 82 7.62 -11.04 20.52
CA LYS A 82 8.83 -10.64 21.26
C LYS A 82 10.05 -11.37 20.68
N ASN A 83 11.11 -10.62 20.36
CA ASN A 83 12.35 -11.11 19.73
C ASN A 83 12.20 -11.69 18.30
N SER A 84 11.09 -11.44 17.61
CA SER A 84 10.94 -11.82 16.20
C SER A 84 11.78 -10.90 15.30
N SER A 85 12.37 -11.44 14.23
CA SER A 85 12.93 -10.67 13.11
C SER A 85 11.85 -10.15 12.15
N ILE A 86 10.61 -10.61 12.31
CA ILE A 86 9.47 -10.24 11.48
C ILE A 86 8.74 -9.05 12.09
N VAL A 87 8.53 -8.03 11.26
CA VAL A 87 7.69 -6.88 11.56
C VAL A 87 6.31 -7.04 10.92
N LYS A 88 5.29 -6.62 11.67
CA LYS A 88 3.96 -6.33 11.16
C LYS A 88 3.89 -4.85 10.79
N ALA A 89 3.29 -4.57 9.65
CA ALA A 89 3.05 -3.22 9.17
C ALA A 89 1.57 -3.00 8.87
N SER A 90 1.03 -1.91 9.40
CA SER A 90 -0.28 -1.36 9.04
C SER A 90 -0.04 -0.07 8.28
N ILE A 91 -0.41 -0.05 6.99
CA ILE A 91 -0.04 0.98 6.03
C ILE A 91 -1.30 1.55 5.39
N LEU A 92 -1.45 2.88 5.40
CA LEU A 92 -2.41 3.58 4.55
C LEU A 92 -1.70 4.01 3.26
N VAL A 93 -2.07 3.37 2.16
CA VAL A 93 -1.58 3.68 0.81
C VAL A 93 -2.56 4.62 0.14
N THR A 94 -2.06 5.72 -0.43
CA THR A 94 -2.87 6.72 -1.12
C THR A 94 -2.39 6.93 -2.57
N LYS A 95 -3.34 7.28 -3.43
CA LYS A 95 -3.08 7.77 -4.79
C LYS A 95 -4.02 8.94 -5.08
N ILE A 96 -3.45 10.04 -5.55
CA ILE A 96 -4.21 11.21 -6.00
C ILE A 96 -4.25 11.22 -7.52
N LEU A 97 -5.45 11.33 -8.09
CA LEU A 97 -5.68 11.43 -9.52
C LEU A 97 -6.42 12.73 -9.82
N ILE A 98 -5.85 13.55 -10.69
CA ILE A 98 -6.55 14.71 -11.27
C ILE A 98 -7.21 14.21 -12.56
N PRO A 99 -8.55 14.26 -12.67
CA PRO A 99 -9.29 13.81 -13.84
C PRO A 99 -9.08 14.71 -15.06
#